data_AF-A0A660Q0T3-F1
#
_entry.id   AF-A0A660Q0T3-F1
#
_cell.length_a   1.000
_cell.length_b   1.000
_cell.length_c   1.000
_cell.angle_alpha   90.00
_cell.angle_beta   90.00
_cell.angle_gamma   90.00
#
_symmetry.space_group_name_H-M   'P 1'
#
loop_
_entity.id
_entity.type
_entity.pdbx_description
1 polymer ?
#
loop_
_entity_poly.entity_id
_entity_poly.type
_entity_poly.pdbx_seq_one_letter_code
_entity_poly.pdbx_strand_id
1 'polypeptide(L)'
;MLDGRFQRGFSQERLAKGQEPKVRKDERGYYVMSLSENTKVYFEDFYGFLSATYARAQMERKELDRKIEATTARSSETLTYYRAKGVAVDLLMRTVRRFYTDGSNLGVVMTPWCFGTVVLEKIEVYRDRIGKGEVQDPNVVGYPYDIVRYIDEIHKAVLLELFDFPEKAFQMRWQYSEILRRYSRILTDITSRLQAVLSTVKTFGT
;
A
#
# COMPACT_ATOMS: atom_id res chain seq x y z
N MET A 1 -11.01 -8.30 11.44
CA MET A 1 -12.03 -7.78 10.50
C MET A 1 -11.74 -6.31 10.27
N LEU A 2 -11.81 -5.85 9.03
CA LEU A 2 -11.66 -4.43 8.70
C LEU A 2 -13.00 -3.72 8.97
N ASP A 3 -12.96 -2.63 9.74
CA ASP A 3 -14.16 -1.83 10.09
C ASP A 3 -15.29 -2.63 10.77
N GLY A 4 -14.96 -3.74 11.42
CA GLY A 4 -15.94 -4.67 12.01
C GLY A 4 -16.87 -5.37 11.01
N ARG A 5 -16.72 -5.13 9.70
CA ARG A 5 -17.65 -5.58 8.65
C ARG A 5 -17.00 -6.49 7.62
N PHE A 6 -15.76 -6.19 7.22
CA PHE A 6 -15.11 -6.92 6.14
C PHE A 6 -14.19 -8.01 6.70
N GLN A 7 -14.42 -9.23 6.24
CA GLN A 7 -13.56 -10.36 6.53
C GLN A 7 -12.35 -10.37 5.59
N ARG A 8 -11.21 -10.84 6.09
CA ARG A 8 -10.01 -10.99 5.26
C ARG A 8 -10.19 -12.12 4.26
N GLY A 9 -9.68 -11.94 3.05
CA GLY A 9 -9.78 -12.94 1.98
C GLY A 9 -9.08 -14.27 2.30
N PHE A 10 -7.94 -14.22 2.99
CA PHE A 10 -7.20 -15.38 3.47
C PHE A 10 -7.29 -15.48 4.99
N SER A 11 -8.26 -16.25 5.48
CA SER A 11 -8.40 -16.55 6.91
C SER A 11 -7.31 -17.50 7.41
N GLN A 12 -6.97 -17.46 8.71
CA GLN A 12 -6.06 -18.43 9.32
C GLN A 12 -6.51 -19.88 9.06
N GLU A 13 -7.82 -20.14 9.15
CA GLU A 13 -8.39 -21.46 8.87
C GLU A 13 -8.14 -21.90 7.43
N ARG A 14 -8.28 -20.99 6.46
CA ARG A 14 -8.03 -21.27 5.05
C ARG A 14 -6.55 -21.53 4.79
N LEU A 15 -5.68 -20.73 5.42
CA LEU A 15 -4.22 -20.91 5.33
C LEU A 15 -3.76 -22.23 5.99
N ALA A 16 -4.44 -22.67 7.04
CA ALA A 16 -4.17 -23.94 7.71
C ALA A 16 -4.68 -25.16 6.94
N LYS A 17 -5.81 -25.04 6.24
CA LYS A 17 -6.42 -26.13 5.47
C LYS A 17 -5.88 -26.24 4.04
N GLY A 18 -5.34 -25.15 3.48
CA GLY A 18 -4.93 -25.07 2.08
C GLY A 18 -3.58 -25.74 1.82
N GLN A 19 -3.52 -26.59 0.79
CA GLN A 19 -2.27 -27.10 0.19
C GLN A 19 -1.76 -26.18 -0.93
N GLU A 20 -1.88 -24.87 -0.76
CA GLU A 20 -1.46 -23.92 -1.80
C GLU A 20 0.07 -23.88 -1.88
N PRO A 21 0.72 -24.36 -2.96
CA PRO A 21 2.19 -24.58 -2.97
C PRO A 21 3.01 -23.30 -2.79
N LYS A 22 2.41 -22.15 -3.13
CA LYS A 22 3.04 -20.83 -3.00
C LYS A 22 2.98 -20.29 -1.56
N VAL A 23 2.07 -20.79 -0.73
CA VAL A 23 1.96 -20.42 0.68
C VAL A 23 2.89 -21.31 1.50
N ARG A 24 3.75 -20.68 2.29
CA ARG A 24 4.70 -21.34 3.17
C ARG A 24 4.45 -20.90 4.61
N LYS A 25 5.02 -21.64 5.57
CA LYS A 25 4.89 -21.33 7.01
C LYS A 25 6.25 -21.46 7.67
N ASP A 26 6.56 -20.51 8.54
CA ASP A 26 7.67 -20.59 9.50
C ASP A 26 7.22 -20.10 10.88
N GLU A 27 8.16 -19.87 11.80
CA GLU A 27 7.91 -19.41 13.16
C GLU A 27 7.12 -18.09 13.24
N ARG A 28 7.22 -17.22 12.22
CA ARG A 28 6.49 -15.95 12.14
C ARG A 28 5.10 -16.08 11.51
N GLY A 29 4.74 -17.28 11.04
CA GLY A 29 3.43 -17.59 10.48
C GLY A 29 3.45 -17.86 8.98
N TYR A 30 2.29 -17.70 8.34
CA TYR A 30 2.12 -17.94 6.91
C TYR A 30 2.68 -16.78 6.08
N TYR A 31 3.31 -17.11 4.95
CA TYR A 31 3.87 -16.14 4.02
C TYR A 31 3.83 -16.61 2.57
N VAL A 32 3.94 -15.65 1.65
CA VAL A 32 4.27 -15.88 0.23
C VAL A 32 5.62 -15.25 -0.09
N MET A 33 6.31 -15.79 -1.09
CA MET A 33 7.50 -15.14 -1.64
C MET A 33 7.07 -14.11 -2.69
N SER A 34 7.33 -12.84 -2.44
CA SER A 34 7.20 -11.79 -3.46
C SER A 34 8.28 -12.00 -4.51
N LEU A 35 7.88 -12.24 -5.76
CA LEU A 35 8.82 -12.42 -6.88
C LEU A 35 9.48 -11.09 -7.28
N SER A 36 8.75 -9.98 -7.17
CA SER A 36 9.24 -8.64 -7.52
C SER A 36 10.29 -8.11 -6.54
N GLU A 37 10.16 -8.46 -5.26
CA GLU A 37 11.07 -7.97 -4.21
C GLU A 37 11.94 -9.05 -3.58
N ASN A 38 11.81 -10.30 -4.06
CA ASN A 38 12.50 -11.49 -3.54
C ASN A 38 12.47 -11.59 -2.01
N THR A 39 11.33 -11.26 -1.40
CA THR A 39 11.16 -11.17 0.05
C THR A 39 9.94 -11.95 0.53
N LYS A 40 9.97 -12.39 1.79
CA LYS A 40 8.81 -13.00 2.45
C LYS A 40 7.79 -11.91 2.76
N VAL A 41 6.56 -12.10 2.31
CA VAL A 41 5.41 -11.27 2.69
C VAL A 41 4.53 -12.11 3.59
N TYR A 42 4.53 -11.80 4.88
CA TYR A 42 3.68 -12.47 5.85
C TYR A 42 2.26 -11.94 5.73
N PHE A 43 1.27 -12.85 5.82
CA PHE A 43 -0.13 -12.47 5.72
C PHE A 43 -0.55 -11.51 6.84
N GLU A 44 -0.06 -11.72 8.06
CA GLU A 44 -0.37 -10.85 9.20
C GLU A 44 0.25 -9.45 9.05
N ASP A 45 1.48 -9.35 8.55
CA ASP A 45 2.12 -8.05 8.27
C ASP A 45 1.32 -7.29 7.19
N PHE A 46 0.92 -7.98 6.12
CA PHE A 46 0.11 -7.40 5.05
C PHE A 46 -1.26 -6.92 5.55
N TYR A 47 -2.01 -7.77 6.26
CA TYR A 47 -3.32 -7.41 6.79
C TYR A 47 -3.25 -6.35 7.89
N GLY A 48 -2.19 -6.36 8.70
CA GLY A 48 -1.91 -5.33 9.70
C GLY A 48 -1.67 -3.98 9.05
N PHE A 49 -0.83 -3.93 8.02
CA PHE A 49 -0.58 -2.72 7.23
C PHE A 49 -1.86 -2.16 6.60
N LEU A 50 -2.67 -3.01 5.96
CA LEU A 50 -3.95 -2.59 5.37
C LEU A 50 -4.91 -2.03 6.42
N SER A 51 -5.01 -2.70 7.58
CA SER A 51 -5.90 -2.28 8.66
C SER A 51 -5.48 -0.92 9.25
N ALA A 52 -4.19 -0.73 9.51
CA ALA A 52 -3.65 0.54 10.02
C ALA A 52 -3.83 1.68 9.02
N THR A 53 -3.53 1.43 7.75
CA THR A 53 -3.72 2.41 6.66
C THR A 53 -5.18 2.80 6.51
N TYR A 54 -6.10 1.83 6.57
CA TYR A 54 -7.52 2.11 6.49
C TYR A 54 -8.02 2.97 7.65
N ALA A 55 -7.57 2.68 8.88
CA ALA A 55 -7.94 3.46 10.06
C ALA A 55 -7.47 4.92 9.93
N ARG A 56 -6.22 5.15 9.47
CA ARG A 56 -5.71 6.50 9.18
C ARG A 56 -6.54 7.21 8.10
N ALA A 57 -6.83 6.52 7.01
CA ALA A 57 -7.64 7.06 5.92
C ALA A 57 -9.08 7.40 6.36
N GLN A 58 -9.70 6.59 7.23
CA GLN A 58 -11.01 6.88 7.81
C GLN A 58 -10.98 8.15 8.68
N MET A 59 -9.95 8.32 9.51
CA MET A 59 -9.79 9.53 10.32
C MET A 59 -9.60 10.76 9.44
N GLU A 60 -8.73 10.67 8.43
CA GLU A 60 -8.50 11.77 7.48
C GLU A 60 -9.77 12.13 6.72
N ARG A 61 -10.55 11.12 6.28
CA ARG A 61 -11.81 11.37 5.57
C ARG A 61 -12.82 12.14 6.41
N LYS A 62 -12.97 11.76 7.70
CA LYS A 62 -13.86 12.46 8.65
C LYS A 62 -13.40 13.89 8.90
N GLU A 63 -12.09 14.10 9.00
CA GLU A 63 -11.52 15.44 9.19
C GLU A 63 -11.73 16.31 7.94
N LEU A 64 -11.63 15.73 6.75
CA LEU A 64 -11.95 16.43 5.50
C LEU A 64 -13.43 16.81 5.40
N ASP A 65 -14.35 15.92 5.79
CA ASP A 65 -15.79 16.25 5.83
C ASP A 65 -16.03 17.45 6.76
N ARG A 66 -15.47 17.41 7.97
CA ARG A 66 -15.56 18.53 8.93
C ARG A 66 -15.02 19.83 8.35
N LYS A 67 -13.86 19.79 7.68
CA LYS A 67 -13.25 20.96 7.04
C LYS A 67 -14.09 21.49 5.88
N ILE A 68 -14.65 20.61 5.06
CA ILE A 68 -15.52 20.99 3.93
C ILE A 68 -16.79 21.67 4.45
N GLU A 69 -17.44 21.10 5.46
CA GLU A 69 -18.66 21.66 6.06
C GLU A 69 -18.43 23.00 6.75
N ALA A 70 -17.29 23.17 7.43
CA ALA A 70 -16.94 24.41 8.12
C ALA A 70 -16.47 25.52 7.18
N THR A 71 -16.07 25.19 5.94
CA THR A 71 -15.50 26.17 5.00
C THR A 71 -16.59 26.83 4.19
N THR A 72 -16.62 28.17 4.21
CA THR A 72 -17.62 28.94 3.44
C THR A 72 -17.41 28.77 1.93
N ALA A 73 -18.52 28.83 1.16
CA ALA A 73 -18.48 28.72 -0.29
C ALA A 73 -17.66 29.83 -1.00
N ARG A 74 -17.34 30.93 -0.30
CA ARG A 74 -16.46 32.01 -0.80
C ARG A 74 -15.00 31.57 -0.89
N SER A 75 -14.59 30.56 -0.14
CA SER A 75 -13.25 29.97 -0.14
C SER A 75 -13.20 28.79 -1.12
N SER A 76 -13.53 29.03 -2.38
CA SER A 76 -13.65 27.99 -3.41
C SER A 76 -12.35 27.20 -3.59
N GLU A 77 -11.21 27.86 -3.59
CA GLU A 77 -9.88 27.23 -3.73
C GLU A 77 -9.61 26.21 -2.59
N THR A 78 -9.86 26.60 -1.35
CA THR A 78 -9.69 25.74 -0.17
C THR A 78 -10.62 24.54 -0.22
N LEU A 79 -11.88 24.73 -0.63
CA LEU A 79 -12.83 23.64 -0.83
C LEU A 79 -12.36 22.66 -1.91
N THR A 80 -11.85 23.17 -3.02
CA THR A 80 -11.29 22.36 -4.11
C THR A 80 -10.10 21.54 -3.62
N TYR A 81 -9.19 22.13 -2.84
CA TYR A 81 -8.07 21.42 -2.25
C TYR A 81 -8.54 20.26 -1.33
N TYR A 82 -9.49 20.51 -0.42
CA TYR A 82 -10.02 19.46 0.45
C TYR A 82 -10.72 18.35 -0.32
N ARG A 83 -11.47 18.70 -1.37
CA ARG A 83 -12.12 17.74 -2.26
C ARG A 83 -11.13 16.91 -3.04
N ALA A 84 -10.05 17.51 -3.55
CA ALA A 84 -8.96 16.78 -4.20
C ALA A 84 -8.30 15.78 -3.25
N LYS A 85 -8.04 16.17 -1.99
CA LYS A 85 -7.54 15.23 -0.96
C LYS A 85 -8.57 14.12 -0.70
N GLY A 86 -9.85 14.46 -0.68
CA GLY A 86 -10.97 13.51 -0.55
C GLY A 86 -10.96 12.42 -1.63
N VAL A 87 -10.75 12.78 -2.89
CA VAL A 87 -10.64 11.81 -4.00
C VAL A 87 -9.54 10.78 -3.75
N ALA A 88 -8.34 11.23 -3.35
CA ALA A 88 -7.21 10.36 -3.06
C ALA A 88 -7.50 9.41 -1.88
N VAL A 89 -8.07 9.94 -0.79
CA VAL A 89 -8.44 9.17 0.40
C VAL A 89 -9.53 8.13 0.08
N ASP A 90 -10.57 8.51 -0.65
CA ASP A 90 -11.66 7.62 -1.04
C ASP A 90 -11.18 6.47 -1.94
N LEU A 91 -10.26 6.75 -2.86
CA LEU A 91 -9.62 5.74 -3.71
C LEU A 91 -8.74 4.79 -2.90
N LEU A 92 -7.95 5.31 -1.95
CA LEU A 92 -7.16 4.49 -1.05
C LEU A 92 -8.05 3.55 -0.25
N MET A 93 -9.10 4.06 0.40
CA MET A 93 -10.04 3.25 1.19
C MET A 93 -10.77 2.20 0.35
N ARG A 94 -11.16 2.53 -0.90
CA ARG A 94 -11.73 1.56 -1.84
C ARG A 94 -10.72 0.47 -2.20
N THR A 95 -9.47 0.83 -2.44
CA THR A 95 -8.41 -0.11 -2.81
C THR A 95 -8.04 -1.02 -1.64
N VAL A 96 -7.86 -0.48 -0.43
CA VAL A 96 -7.59 -1.28 0.77
C VAL A 96 -8.69 -2.30 1.00
N ARG A 97 -9.96 -1.92 0.93
CA ARG A 97 -11.08 -2.86 1.08
C ARG A 97 -11.00 -4.00 0.06
N ARG A 98 -10.82 -3.67 -1.21
CA ARG A 98 -10.70 -4.66 -2.30
C ARG A 98 -9.58 -5.67 -2.02
N PHE A 99 -8.38 -5.20 -1.67
CA PHE A 99 -7.23 -6.05 -1.40
C PHE A 99 -7.36 -6.84 -0.09
N TYR A 100 -8.02 -6.26 0.92
CA TYR A 100 -8.25 -6.92 2.20
C TYR A 100 -9.20 -8.13 2.05
N THR A 101 -10.26 -7.97 1.26
CA THR A 101 -11.30 -9.01 1.09
C THR A 101 -10.97 -10.03 0.01
N ASP A 102 -10.05 -9.72 -0.92
CA ASP A 102 -9.72 -10.63 -2.01
C ASP A 102 -8.94 -11.85 -1.51
N GLY A 103 -9.61 -12.99 -1.53
CA GLY A 103 -9.03 -14.30 -1.26
C GLY A 103 -8.85 -15.15 -2.51
N SER A 104 -9.12 -14.63 -3.70
CA SER A 104 -9.08 -15.43 -4.93
C SER A 104 -7.66 -15.54 -5.51
N ASN A 105 -6.83 -14.53 -5.29
CA ASN A 105 -5.52 -14.40 -5.91
C ASN A 105 -4.45 -14.05 -4.88
N LEU A 106 -3.40 -14.87 -4.75
CA LEU A 106 -2.26 -14.58 -3.88
C LEU A 106 -1.46 -13.34 -4.30
N GLY A 107 -1.57 -12.91 -5.56
CA GLY A 107 -0.92 -11.70 -6.07
C GLY A 107 -1.40 -10.41 -5.41
N VAL A 108 -2.50 -10.44 -4.65
CA VAL A 108 -2.92 -9.29 -3.83
C VAL A 108 -2.08 -9.14 -2.57
N VAL A 109 -1.45 -10.22 -2.10
CA VAL A 109 -0.57 -10.22 -0.92
C VAL A 109 0.80 -9.74 -1.35
N MET A 110 1.10 -8.51 -1.00
CA MET A 110 2.31 -7.81 -1.42
C MET A 110 2.85 -6.95 -0.27
N THR A 111 4.06 -6.46 -0.43
CA THR A 111 4.62 -5.54 0.57
C THR A 111 3.88 -4.19 0.57
N PRO A 112 4.01 -3.41 1.66
CA PRO A 112 3.52 -2.04 1.69
C PRO A 112 3.97 -1.19 0.49
N TRP A 113 5.22 -1.35 0.04
CA TRP A 113 5.77 -0.57 -1.07
C TRP A 113 5.06 -0.87 -2.39
N CYS A 114 4.91 -2.15 -2.71
CA CYS A 114 4.19 -2.58 -3.92
C CYS A 114 2.73 -2.13 -3.88
N PHE A 115 2.10 -2.20 -2.71
CA PHE A 115 0.74 -1.68 -2.54
C PHE A 115 0.69 -0.17 -2.76
N GLY A 116 1.64 0.59 -2.22
CA GLY A 116 1.74 2.04 -2.40
C GLY A 116 1.86 2.44 -3.87
N THR A 117 2.66 1.71 -4.66
CA THR A 117 2.78 1.96 -6.11
C THR A 117 1.48 1.65 -6.85
N VAL A 118 0.76 0.58 -6.48
CA VAL A 118 -0.54 0.25 -7.08
C VAL A 118 -1.57 1.34 -6.79
N VAL A 119 -1.60 1.88 -5.56
CA VAL A 119 -2.52 2.97 -5.22
C VAL A 119 -2.15 4.26 -5.94
N LEU A 120 -0.86 4.57 -6.04
CA LEU A 120 -0.36 5.74 -6.77
C LEU A 120 -0.84 5.71 -8.23
N GLU A 121 -0.60 4.62 -8.94
CA GLU A 121 -1.04 4.42 -10.32
C GLU A 121 -2.58 4.54 -10.44
N LYS A 122 -3.32 3.96 -9.49
CA LYS A 122 -4.79 4.08 -9.47
C LYS A 122 -5.27 5.52 -9.34
N ILE A 123 -4.59 6.36 -8.55
CA ILE A 123 -4.95 7.77 -8.41
C ILE A 123 -4.63 8.52 -9.69
N GLU A 124 -3.46 8.30 -10.31
CA GLU A 124 -3.06 8.93 -11.57
C GLU A 124 -4.04 8.57 -12.70
N VAL A 125 -4.40 7.29 -12.83
CA VAL A 125 -5.41 6.84 -13.81
C VAL A 125 -6.78 7.46 -13.51
N TYR A 126 -7.20 7.52 -12.23
CA TYR A 126 -8.50 8.11 -11.88
C TYR A 126 -8.55 9.61 -12.15
N ARG A 127 -7.45 10.34 -11.86
CA ARG A 127 -7.27 11.75 -12.20
C ARG A 127 -7.47 11.98 -13.70
N ASP A 128 -6.82 11.17 -14.55
CA ASP A 128 -6.93 11.32 -16.01
C ASP A 128 -8.36 11.09 -16.49
N ARG A 129 -9.06 10.12 -15.88
CA ARG A 129 -10.47 9.85 -16.19
C ARG A 129 -11.41 10.96 -15.73
N ILE A 130 -11.13 11.60 -14.59
CA ILE A 130 -11.83 12.82 -14.16
C ILE A 130 -11.61 13.93 -15.20
N GLY A 131 -10.37 14.16 -15.63
CA GLY A 131 -10.02 15.19 -16.61
C GLY A 131 -10.72 15.00 -17.97
N LYS A 132 -10.99 13.75 -18.35
CA LYS A 132 -11.75 13.39 -19.57
C LYS A 132 -13.28 13.38 -19.38
N GLY A 133 -13.78 13.56 -18.15
CA GLY A 133 -15.20 13.47 -17.84
C GLY A 133 -15.78 12.04 -17.88
N GLU A 134 -14.93 11.01 -17.83
CA GLU A 134 -15.34 9.60 -17.88
C GLU A 134 -15.86 9.07 -16.53
N VAL A 135 -15.71 9.85 -15.46
CA VAL A 135 -16.06 9.47 -14.10
C VAL A 135 -16.78 10.63 -13.42
N GLN A 136 -17.90 10.31 -12.76
CA GLN A 136 -18.55 11.22 -11.83
C GLN A 136 -18.11 10.89 -10.41
N ASP A 137 -17.50 11.87 -9.73
CA ASP A 137 -17.05 11.74 -8.35
C ASP A 137 -17.77 12.80 -7.49
N PRO A 138 -18.31 12.46 -6.31
CA PRO A 138 -19.00 13.42 -5.44
C PRO A 138 -18.12 14.60 -5.00
N ASN A 139 -16.80 14.40 -4.97
CA ASN A 139 -15.85 15.46 -4.64
C ASN A 139 -15.63 16.41 -5.83
N VAL A 140 -16.02 16.04 -7.05
CA VAL A 140 -15.88 16.86 -8.26
C VAL A 140 -17.16 17.64 -8.51
N VAL A 141 -17.23 18.85 -7.96
CA VAL A 141 -18.38 19.75 -8.12
C VAL A 141 -18.03 20.86 -9.11
N GLY A 142 -18.71 20.88 -10.25
CA GLY A 142 -18.50 21.88 -11.30
C GLY A 142 -17.35 21.48 -12.24
N TYR A 143 -16.52 22.45 -12.60
CA TYR A 143 -15.46 22.23 -13.58
C TYR A 143 -14.28 21.45 -12.96
N PRO A 144 -13.85 20.29 -13.54
CA PRO A 144 -12.89 19.41 -12.88
C PRO A 144 -11.45 19.92 -12.81
N TYR A 145 -11.11 20.97 -13.57
CA TYR A 145 -9.72 21.40 -13.78
C TYR A 145 -8.95 21.67 -12.49
N ASP A 146 -9.52 22.45 -11.57
CA ASP A 146 -8.82 22.80 -10.33
C ASP A 146 -8.62 21.57 -9.43
N ILE A 147 -9.59 20.65 -9.41
CA ILE A 147 -9.48 19.40 -8.64
C ILE A 147 -8.40 18.50 -9.23
N VAL A 148 -8.39 18.35 -10.56
CA VAL A 148 -7.36 17.56 -11.26
C VAL A 148 -5.97 18.12 -10.98
N ARG A 149 -5.82 19.45 -11.03
CA ARG A 149 -4.57 20.14 -10.70
C ARG A 149 -4.13 19.83 -9.26
N TYR A 150 -5.01 19.99 -8.27
CA TYR A 150 -4.65 19.69 -6.89
C TYR A 150 -4.37 18.21 -6.64
N ILE A 151 -5.09 17.29 -7.28
CA ILE A 151 -4.77 15.85 -7.18
C ILE A 151 -3.32 15.64 -7.62
N ASP A 152 -2.92 16.21 -8.76
CA ASP A 152 -1.56 16.07 -9.29
C ASP A 152 -0.50 16.65 -8.33
N GLU A 153 -0.79 17.78 -7.69
CA GLU A 153 0.11 18.42 -6.73
C GLU A 153 0.26 17.61 -5.42
N ILE A 154 -0.83 17.02 -4.89
CA ILE A 154 -0.85 16.53 -3.50
C ILE A 154 -0.80 15.01 -3.35
N HIS A 155 -1.20 14.24 -4.36
CA HIS A 155 -1.47 12.80 -4.21
C HIS A 155 -0.29 12.02 -3.60
N LYS A 156 0.95 12.31 -3.99
CA LYS A 156 2.15 11.66 -3.43
C LYS A 156 2.32 11.96 -1.95
N ALA A 157 2.23 13.24 -1.56
CA ALA A 157 2.39 13.66 -0.17
C ALA A 157 1.31 13.04 0.72
N VAL A 158 0.06 13.06 0.25
CA VAL A 158 -1.09 12.45 0.96
C VAL A 158 -0.87 10.95 1.16
N LEU A 159 -0.41 10.24 0.13
CA LEU A 159 -0.14 8.80 0.26
C LEU A 159 1.03 8.51 1.20
N LEU A 160 2.09 9.32 1.18
CA LEU A 160 3.23 9.15 2.09
C LEU A 160 2.79 9.26 3.56
N GLU A 161 1.98 10.28 3.87
CA GLU A 161 1.39 10.50 5.18
C GLU A 161 0.51 9.31 5.61
N LEU A 162 -0.41 8.88 4.75
CA LEU A 162 -1.37 7.82 5.07
C LEU A 162 -0.72 6.43 5.18
N PHE A 163 0.33 6.17 4.42
CA PHE A 163 1.11 4.94 4.51
C PHE A 163 2.15 4.94 5.62
N ASP A 164 2.45 6.09 6.21
CA ASP A 164 3.57 6.27 7.15
C ASP A 164 4.91 5.89 6.48
N PHE A 165 5.11 6.39 5.26
CA PHE A 165 6.29 6.15 4.45
C PHE A 165 7.29 7.31 4.57
N PRO A 166 8.60 7.04 4.42
CA PRO A 166 9.59 8.11 4.35
C PRO A 166 9.35 8.98 3.11
N GLU A 167 9.64 10.28 3.19
CA GLU A 167 9.38 11.26 2.13
C GLU A 167 9.93 10.87 0.74
N LYS A 168 11.00 10.06 0.73
CA LYS A 168 11.66 9.60 -0.49
C LYS A 168 10.96 8.38 -1.12
N ALA A 169 9.91 7.82 -0.52
CA ALA A 169 9.41 6.50 -0.89
C ALA A 169 8.90 6.38 -2.34
N PHE A 170 8.36 7.46 -2.88
CA PHE A 170 7.88 7.53 -4.27
C PHE A 170 8.89 8.16 -5.24
N GLN A 171 10.14 8.40 -4.80
CA GLN A 171 11.20 8.84 -5.70
C GLN A 171 11.80 7.63 -6.43
N MET A 172 11.90 7.72 -7.75
CA MET A 172 12.46 6.64 -8.60
C MET A 172 13.85 6.20 -8.11
N ARG A 173 14.72 7.16 -7.76
CA ARG A 173 16.07 6.89 -7.23
C ARG A 173 16.05 6.16 -5.89
N TRP A 174 15.08 6.45 -5.02
CA TRP A 174 14.94 5.79 -3.73
C TRP A 174 14.48 4.34 -3.90
N GLN A 175 13.49 4.11 -4.77
CA GLN A 175 12.98 2.77 -5.10
C GLN A 175 14.12 1.85 -5.58
N TYR A 176 14.98 2.31 -6.49
CA TYR A 176 16.17 1.56 -6.90
C TYR A 176 17.18 1.39 -5.76
N SER A 177 17.46 2.45 -4.99
CA SER A 177 18.44 2.37 -3.90
C SER A 177 18.02 1.40 -2.79
N GLU A 178 16.73 1.30 -2.49
CA GLU A 178 16.19 0.40 -1.47
C GLU A 178 16.15 -1.05 -1.98
N ILE A 179 15.77 -1.25 -3.25
CA ILE A 179 15.91 -2.55 -3.92
C ILE A 179 17.37 -3.01 -3.86
N LEU A 180 18.32 -2.17 -4.28
CA LEU A 180 19.75 -2.48 -4.23
C LEU A 180 20.25 -2.74 -2.80
N ARG A 181 19.81 -1.96 -1.82
CA ARG A 181 20.15 -2.15 -0.41
C ARG A 181 19.64 -3.48 0.14
N ARG A 182 18.44 -3.90 -0.24
CA ARG A 182 17.87 -5.21 0.11
C ARG A 182 18.62 -6.36 -0.55
N TYR A 183 18.92 -6.26 -1.84
CA TYR A 183 19.75 -7.25 -2.54
C TYR A 183 21.14 -7.35 -1.92
N SER A 184 21.77 -6.21 -1.60
CA SER A 184 23.06 -6.17 -0.92
C SER A 184 23.02 -6.89 0.42
N ARG A 185 21.99 -6.65 1.24
CA ARG A 185 21.80 -7.37 2.51
C ARG A 185 21.63 -8.87 2.32
N ILE A 186 20.83 -9.30 1.33
CA ILE A 186 20.64 -10.73 1.01
C ILE A 186 21.97 -11.38 0.59
N LEU A 187 22.77 -10.71 -0.24
CA LEU A 187 24.08 -11.19 -0.65
C LEU A 187 25.04 -11.32 0.54
N THR A 188 25.03 -10.35 1.46
CA THR A 188 25.80 -10.42 2.70
C THR A 188 25.34 -11.60 3.58
N ASP A 189 24.03 -11.83 3.71
CA ASP A 189 23.48 -12.98 4.45
C ASP A 189 23.85 -14.32 3.81
N ILE A 190 23.83 -14.43 2.48
CA ILE A 190 24.26 -15.65 1.76
C ILE A 190 25.76 -15.88 1.97
N THR A 191 26.56 -14.81 1.90
CA THR A 191 28.02 -14.89 2.04
C THR A 191 28.42 -15.32 3.46
N SER A 192 27.77 -14.76 4.48
CA SER A 192 28.00 -15.15 5.88
C SER A 192 27.57 -16.59 6.16
N ARG A 193 26.44 -17.05 5.59
CA ARG A 193 26.01 -18.45 5.68
C ARG A 193 26.99 -19.40 4.99
N LEU A 194 27.48 -19.07 3.79
CA LEU A 194 28.49 -19.86 3.09
C LEU A 194 29.81 -19.93 3.87
N GLN A 195 30.25 -18.81 4.44
CA GLN A 195 31.43 -18.79 5.30
C GLN A 195 31.25 -19.63 6.57
N ALA A 196 30.06 -19.60 7.19
CA ALA A 196 29.74 -20.43 8.34
C ALA A 196 29.72 -21.93 8.00
N VAL A 197 29.20 -22.31 6.82
CA VAL A 197 29.25 -23.71 6.36
C VAL A 197 30.71 -24.13 6.08
N LEU A 198 31.48 -23.28 5.40
CA LEU A 198 32.90 -23.54 5.12
C LEU A 198 33.74 -23.68 6.39
N SER A 199 33.49 -22.87 7.42
CA SER A 199 34.20 -22.98 8.70
C SER A 199 33.82 -24.24 9.46
N THR A 200 32.54 -24.65 9.39
CA THR A 200 32.04 -25.89 9.98
C THR A 200 32.65 -27.12 9.30
N VAL A 201 32.68 -27.16 7.95
CA VAL A 201 33.33 -28.26 7.20
C VAL A 201 34.84 -28.33 7.49
N LYS A 202 35.51 -27.18 7.68
CA LYS A 202 36.93 -27.15 8.09
C LYS A 202 37.17 -27.69 9.50
N THR A 203 36.19 -27.62 10.40
CA THR A 203 36.34 -28.11 11.80
C THR A 203 36.01 -29.60 11.94
N PHE A 204 35.16 -30.16 11.07
CA PHE A 204 34.87 -31.61 11.02
C PHE A 204 35.87 -32.41 10.16
N GLY A 205 36.81 -31.75 9.48
CA GLY A 205 37.84 -32.37 8.63
C GLY A 205 39.20 -32.61 9.32
N THR A 206 39.27 -32.42 10.64
CA THR A 206 40.39 -32.76 11.55
C THR A 206 39.88 -33.74 12.59
#